data_AF-A0A431HIU1-F1
#
_entry.id   AF-A0A431HIU1-F1
#
_cell.length_a   1.000
_cell.length_b   1.000
_cell.length_c   1.000
_cell.angle_alpha   90.00
_cell.angle_beta   90.00
_cell.angle_gamma   90.00
#
_symmetry.space_group_name_H-M   'P 1'
#
loop_
_entity.id
_entity.type
_entity.pdbx_description
1 polymer ?
#
loop_
_entity_poly.entity_id
_entity_poly.type
_entity_poly.pdbx_seq_one_letter_code
_entity_poly.pdbx_strand_id
1 'polypeptide(L)'
;MANPRPRVVILVPFSSKDPSRIRNWQFVQKRLQRLLDLPIYVGDITPPDPGEYNASLGRNHAAQLAGDWDVAIIHDADTLVDARQIRIAIDVANKTGALVYPYTEHWELSDQGTRMLLNDPSSDWRHTPMQQYTRNQPLGACMVVRRDLWELVRGYDTAFIGWGHEDGAFAIACETLSSKLIHRVPGKSLHLRHTFSTSKNPHNALYAANKARVRHYMEASMRPNAIELLCKLRDDSMVIDIAHNIKWPNNKYSEDSILHQLATILLVDVSSVLDSYGCTHWLADNTLLRVVRKDDLATHELFLGVWAADFNPKVIDDLQKIHDCKIISLLGTPGNGMVIVLQRGSVLLSMIFYYPYKSSTTYSCLYTLVDSPGTTLQATRYIRPAPSQAPLIRKTVFGHKLWLPRNSSKYLKSIYGTNWETVDTDRTKLSDWPNIKEGDTCDIAADAQTTAQYLGVPAP
;
A
#
# COMPACT_ATOMS: atom_id res chain seq x y z
N MET A 1 13.37 18.88 3.69
CA MET A 1 13.00 19.27 2.30
C MET A 1 11.60 18.75 2.06
N ALA A 2 10.69 19.53 1.48
CA ALA A 2 9.34 19.06 1.18
C ALA A 2 9.42 17.83 0.26
N ASN A 3 8.65 16.79 0.54
CA ASN A 3 8.58 15.62 -0.35
C ASN A 3 8.16 16.10 -1.75
N PRO A 4 8.83 15.63 -2.83
CA PRO A 4 8.42 15.97 -4.18
C PRO A 4 6.96 15.57 -4.39
N ARG A 5 6.19 16.40 -5.12
CA ARG A 5 4.82 16.06 -5.48
C ARG A 5 4.81 14.75 -6.27
N PRO A 6 3.86 13.83 -6.01
CA PRO A 6 3.81 12.56 -6.73
C PRO A 6 3.57 12.79 -8.21
N ARG A 7 4.19 11.97 -9.06
CA ARG A 7 3.88 11.90 -10.49
C ARG A 7 2.56 11.17 -10.65
N VAL A 8 1.55 11.91 -11.12
CA VAL A 8 0.19 11.40 -11.28
C VAL A 8 -0.14 11.17 -12.75
N VAL A 9 -0.75 10.03 -13.05
CA VAL A 9 -1.21 9.67 -14.41
C VAL A 9 -2.67 9.26 -14.40
N ILE A 10 -3.35 9.37 -15.54
CA ILE A 10 -4.69 8.84 -15.76
C ILE A 10 -4.60 7.64 -16.70
N LEU A 11 -5.16 6.51 -16.26
CA LEU A 11 -5.19 5.25 -16.98
C LEU A 11 -6.63 4.95 -17.40
N VAL A 12 -6.86 4.83 -18.71
CA VAL A 12 -8.21 4.62 -19.25
C VAL A 12 -8.26 3.33 -20.07
N PRO A 13 -9.05 2.33 -19.67
CA PRO A 13 -9.29 1.16 -20.50
C PRO A 13 -10.34 1.51 -21.56
N PHE A 14 -9.91 1.74 -22.81
CA PHE A 14 -10.85 2.03 -23.88
C PHE A 14 -10.43 1.44 -25.22
N SER A 15 -11.31 0.60 -25.77
CA SER A 15 -11.34 0.21 -27.17
C SER A 15 -12.81 0.06 -27.59
N SER A 16 -13.23 0.75 -28.65
CA SER A 16 -14.61 0.59 -29.15
C SER A 16 -14.78 1.07 -30.58
N LYS A 17 -15.65 0.38 -31.32
CA LYS A 17 -16.19 0.84 -32.61
C LYS A 17 -17.60 1.42 -32.49
N ASP A 18 -18.21 1.38 -31.30
CA ASP A 18 -19.57 1.89 -31.09
C ASP A 18 -19.58 3.43 -31.03
N PRO A 19 -20.39 4.12 -31.87
CA PRO A 19 -20.42 5.58 -31.91
C PRO A 19 -20.85 6.25 -30.60
N SER A 20 -21.68 5.60 -29.77
CA SER A 20 -22.09 6.18 -28.48
C SER A 20 -20.92 6.17 -27.49
N ARG A 21 -20.16 5.08 -27.41
CA ARG A 21 -18.97 4.94 -26.56
C ARG A 21 -17.85 5.90 -26.99
N ILE A 22 -17.61 6.02 -28.30
CA ILE A 22 -16.62 6.96 -28.85
C ILE A 22 -16.97 8.41 -28.48
N ARG A 23 -18.24 8.81 -28.63
CA ARG A 23 -18.71 10.16 -28.25
C ARG A 23 -18.54 10.43 -26.77
N ASN A 24 -18.91 9.47 -25.91
CA ASN A 24 -18.74 9.60 -24.46
C ASN A 24 -17.26 9.77 -24.12
N TRP A 25 -16.38 8.93 -24.66
CA TRP A 25 -14.94 9.02 -24.42
C TRP A 25 -14.35 10.36 -24.86
N GLN A 26 -14.64 10.83 -26.07
CA GLN A 26 -14.15 12.12 -26.55
C GLN A 26 -14.56 13.29 -25.64
N PHE A 27 -15.78 13.24 -25.10
CA PHE A 27 -16.25 14.24 -24.15
C PHE A 27 -15.52 14.16 -22.81
N VAL A 28 -15.44 12.96 -22.23
CA VAL A 28 -14.76 12.70 -20.94
C VAL A 28 -13.29 13.06 -21.03
N GLN A 29 -12.58 12.63 -22.08
CA GLN A 29 -11.17 12.92 -22.31
C GLN A 29 -10.88 14.43 -22.32
N LYS A 30 -11.63 15.21 -23.12
CA LYS A 30 -11.50 16.67 -23.17
C LYS A 30 -11.75 17.33 -21.81
N ARG A 31 -12.69 16.77 -21.04
CA ARG A 31 -12.99 17.26 -19.70
C ARG A 31 -11.86 16.95 -18.72
N LEU A 32 -11.33 15.72 -18.72
CA LEU A 32 -10.21 15.31 -17.87
C LEU A 32 -8.96 16.16 -18.15
N GLN A 33 -8.59 16.33 -19.43
CA GLN A 33 -7.46 17.17 -19.85
C GLN A 33 -7.59 18.59 -19.31
N ARG A 34 -8.77 19.20 -19.47
CA ARG A 34 -9.02 20.58 -19.02
C ARG A 34 -9.05 20.75 -17.50
N LEU A 35 -9.58 19.77 -16.75
CA LEU A 35 -9.80 19.92 -15.30
C LEU A 35 -8.63 19.44 -14.43
N LEU A 36 -7.87 18.46 -14.90
CA LEU A 36 -6.78 17.85 -14.15
C LEU A 36 -5.40 18.20 -14.68
N ASP A 37 -5.27 18.44 -16.00
CA ASP A 37 -3.99 18.70 -16.67
C ASP A 37 -2.94 17.62 -16.36
N LEU A 38 -3.36 16.35 -16.48
CA LEU A 38 -2.53 15.17 -16.24
C LEU A 38 -2.37 14.33 -17.52
N PRO A 39 -1.23 13.64 -17.69
CA PRO A 39 -1.04 12.68 -18.78
C PRO A 39 -2.11 11.58 -18.76
N ILE A 40 -2.69 11.29 -19.92
CA ILE A 40 -3.70 10.24 -20.10
C ILE A 40 -3.10 9.13 -20.97
N TYR A 41 -3.13 7.90 -20.46
CA TYR A 41 -2.71 6.70 -21.16
C TYR A 41 -3.91 5.80 -21.40
N VAL A 42 -4.14 5.43 -22.66
CA VAL A 42 -5.28 4.63 -23.07
C VAL A 42 -4.82 3.21 -23.35
N GLY A 43 -5.42 2.25 -22.64
CA GLY A 43 -5.23 0.84 -22.87
C GLY A 43 -6.17 0.34 -23.95
N ASP A 44 -5.72 0.40 -25.20
CA ASP A 44 -6.43 -0.14 -26.36
C ASP A 44 -5.85 -1.51 -26.71
N ILE A 45 -6.41 -2.56 -26.11
CA ILE A 45 -5.96 -3.93 -26.34
C ILE A 45 -7.15 -4.88 -26.40
N THR A 46 -7.22 -5.64 -27.48
CA THR A 46 -8.20 -6.70 -27.69
C THR A 46 -7.43 -7.95 -28.09
N PRO A 47 -7.36 -8.98 -27.23
CA PRO A 47 -6.70 -10.23 -27.57
C PRO A 47 -7.31 -10.87 -28.81
N PRO A 48 -6.52 -11.50 -29.70
CA PRO A 48 -7.05 -12.15 -30.89
C PRO A 48 -7.96 -13.35 -30.58
N ASP A 49 -7.75 -13.99 -29.42
CA ASP A 49 -8.58 -15.07 -28.88
C ASP A 49 -8.88 -14.71 -27.41
N PRO A 50 -10.15 -14.60 -26.97
CA PRO A 50 -11.39 -14.89 -27.70
C PRO A 50 -11.88 -13.78 -28.66
N GLY A 51 -11.06 -12.76 -28.95
CA GLY A 51 -11.48 -11.63 -29.81
C GLY A 51 -12.38 -10.62 -29.09
N GLU A 52 -12.58 -10.78 -27.78
CA GLU A 52 -13.39 -9.90 -26.95
C GLU A 52 -12.51 -8.89 -26.21
N TYR A 53 -13.01 -7.66 -26.09
CA TYR A 53 -12.32 -6.62 -25.34
C TYR A 53 -12.18 -7.03 -23.87
N ASN A 54 -10.99 -6.86 -23.29
CA ASN A 54 -10.72 -7.23 -21.90
C ASN A 54 -10.39 -5.97 -21.09
N ALA A 55 -11.33 -5.52 -20.26
CA ALA A 55 -11.17 -4.29 -19.48
C ALA A 55 -9.99 -4.37 -18.49
N SER A 56 -9.78 -5.52 -17.85
CA SER A 56 -8.62 -5.77 -16.97
C SER A 56 -7.30 -5.60 -17.72
N LEU A 57 -7.19 -6.21 -18.90
CA LEU A 57 -5.99 -6.12 -19.73
C LEU A 57 -5.77 -4.70 -20.25
N GLY A 58 -6.85 -3.99 -20.61
CA GLY A 58 -6.79 -2.57 -20.96
C GLY A 58 -6.21 -1.71 -19.82
N ARG A 59 -6.66 -1.91 -18.58
CA ARG A 59 -6.12 -1.18 -17.41
C ARG A 59 -4.64 -1.48 -17.19
N ASN A 60 -4.25 -2.75 -17.29
CA ASN A 60 -2.85 -3.17 -17.16
C ASN A 60 -1.96 -2.62 -18.27
N HIS A 61 -2.43 -2.64 -19.51
CA HIS A 61 -1.72 -2.08 -20.65
C HIS A 61 -1.56 -0.55 -20.53
N ALA A 62 -2.60 0.17 -20.12
CA ALA A 62 -2.50 1.61 -19.84
C ALA A 62 -1.43 1.91 -18.78
N ALA A 63 -1.38 1.13 -17.69
CA ALA A 63 -0.36 1.27 -16.64
C ALA A 63 1.06 1.02 -17.16
N GLN A 64 1.23 0.03 -18.05
CA GLN A 64 2.51 -0.30 -18.68
C GLN A 64 2.96 0.83 -19.63
N LEU A 65 2.05 1.38 -20.44
CA LEU A 65 2.32 2.52 -21.33
C LEU A 65 2.71 3.78 -20.56
N ALA A 66 2.12 3.98 -19.38
CA ALA A 66 2.41 5.13 -18.53
C ALA A 66 3.85 5.17 -18.01
N GLY A 67 4.57 4.04 -18.01
CA GLY A 67 5.94 3.95 -17.56
C GLY A 67 6.07 4.22 -16.05
N ASP A 68 6.88 5.22 -15.69
CA ASP A 68 7.12 5.56 -14.30
C ASP A 68 6.11 6.57 -13.77
N TRP A 69 5.38 6.16 -12.73
CA TRP A 69 4.38 6.98 -12.03
C TRP A 69 4.32 6.59 -10.56
N ASP A 70 3.84 7.49 -9.71
CA ASP A 70 3.75 7.27 -8.26
C ASP A 70 2.30 7.02 -7.84
N VAL A 71 1.34 7.72 -8.48
CA VAL A 71 -0.10 7.54 -8.28
C VAL A 71 -0.81 7.46 -9.64
N ALA A 72 -1.73 6.51 -9.78
CA ALA A 72 -2.56 6.38 -10.98
C ALA A 72 -4.03 6.62 -10.64
N ILE A 73 -4.72 7.36 -11.51
CA ILE A 73 -6.17 7.44 -11.56
C ILE A 73 -6.65 6.45 -12.63
N ILE A 74 -7.32 5.38 -12.23
CA ILE A 74 -7.98 4.45 -13.15
C ILE A 74 -9.37 5.00 -13.41
N HIS A 75 -9.66 5.38 -14.65
CA HIS A 75 -10.88 6.12 -14.98
C HIS A 75 -11.58 5.49 -16.17
N ASP A 76 -12.85 5.13 -16.01
CA ASP A 76 -13.66 4.59 -17.10
C ASP A 76 -13.95 5.67 -18.15
N ALA A 77 -13.99 5.28 -19.42
CA ALA A 77 -14.06 6.23 -20.54
C ALA A 77 -15.40 6.98 -20.65
N ASP A 78 -16.42 6.58 -19.91
CA ASP A 78 -17.78 7.08 -19.93
C ASP A 78 -18.25 7.61 -18.57
N THR A 79 -17.31 7.88 -17.66
CA THR A 79 -17.60 8.34 -16.30
C THR A 79 -17.28 9.82 -16.13
N LEU A 80 -17.96 10.50 -15.20
CA LEU A 80 -17.63 11.86 -14.77
C LEU A 80 -17.55 11.91 -13.24
N VAL A 81 -16.43 12.43 -12.73
CA VAL A 81 -16.22 12.71 -11.31
C VAL A 81 -15.74 14.16 -11.15
N ASP A 82 -16.14 14.83 -10.06
CA ASP A 82 -15.67 16.19 -9.74
C ASP A 82 -14.14 16.20 -9.57
N ALA A 83 -13.46 17.15 -10.19
CA ALA A 83 -12.00 17.24 -10.14
C ALA A 83 -11.45 17.44 -8.72
N ARG A 84 -12.23 18.06 -7.82
CA ARG A 84 -11.87 18.19 -6.39
C ARG A 84 -11.92 16.84 -5.70
N GLN A 85 -12.94 16.00 -5.99
CA GLN A 85 -13.01 14.64 -5.46
C GLN A 85 -11.79 13.81 -5.90
N ILE A 86 -11.40 13.91 -7.18
CA ILE A 86 -10.20 13.23 -7.70
C ILE A 86 -8.92 13.74 -7.02
N ARG A 87 -8.75 15.05 -6.85
CA ARG A 87 -7.58 15.64 -6.18
C ARG A 87 -7.46 15.19 -4.72
N ILE A 88 -8.57 15.18 -3.98
CA ILE A 88 -8.60 14.65 -2.61
C ILE A 88 -8.24 13.15 -2.63
N ALA A 89 -8.75 12.37 -3.58
CA ALA A 89 -8.43 10.96 -3.67
C ALA A 89 -6.95 10.68 -4.00
N ILE A 90 -6.30 11.51 -4.83
CA ILE A 90 -4.84 11.48 -5.04
C ILE A 90 -4.11 11.69 -3.72
N ASP A 91 -4.47 12.72 -2.97
CA ASP A 91 -3.82 13.02 -1.70
C ASP A 91 -4.00 11.90 -0.68
N VAL A 92 -5.21 11.34 -0.58
CA VAL A 92 -5.50 10.20 0.30
C VAL A 92 -4.72 8.97 -0.14
N ALA A 93 -4.77 8.58 -1.42
CA ALA A 93 -4.07 7.40 -1.93
C ALA A 93 -2.55 7.51 -1.74
N ASN A 94 -1.99 8.71 -1.98
CA ASN A 94 -0.56 8.95 -1.79
C ASN A 94 -0.15 8.82 -0.32
N LYS A 95 -0.98 9.35 0.60
CA LYS A 95 -0.73 9.33 2.04
C LYS A 95 -0.92 7.93 2.64
N THR A 96 -2.09 7.32 2.43
CA THR A 96 -2.45 6.05 3.08
C THR A 96 -1.85 4.85 2.35
N GLY A 97 -1.58 4.97 1.05
CA GLY A 97 -1.22 3.85 0.18
C GLY A 97 -2.35 2.84 -0.03
N ALA A 98 -3.58 3.20 0.32
CA ALA A 98 -4.77 2.38 0.12
C ALA A 98 -5.46 2.71 -1.21
N LEU A 99 -6.37 1.84 -1.64
CA LEU A 99 -7.25 2.10 -2.78
C LEU A 99 -8.31 3.15 -2.40
N VAL A 100 -8.50 4.16 -3.26
CA VAL A 100 -9.44 5.26 -3.00
C VAL A 100 -10.44 5.41 -4.12
N TYR A 101 -11.73 5.46 -3.78
CA TYR A 101 -12.78 5.86 -4.69
C TYR A 101 -13.12 7.34 -4.49
N PRO A 102 -13.01 8.20 -5.51
CA PRO A 102 -13.37 9.61 -5.41
C PRO A 102 -14.89 9.82 -5.46
N TYR A 103 -15.69 8.96 -4.83
CA TYR A 103 -17.14 9.08 -4.72
C TYR A 103 -17.71 8.10 -3.68
N THR A 104 -18.90 8.42 -3.17
CA THR A 104 -19.73 7.55 -2.33
C THR A 104 -21.00 7.09 -3.04
N GLU A 105 -21.40 7.80 -4.10
CA GLU A 105 -22.62 7.52 -4.86
C GLU A 105 -22.31 7.31 -6.33
N HIS A 106 -22.94 6.31 -6.94
CA HIS A 106 -22.88 6.08 -8.38
C HIS A 106 -24.25 6.38 -9.00
N TRP A 107 -24.24 7.18 -10.06
CA TRP A 107 -25.45 7.62 -10.74
C TRP A 107 -25.35 7.37 -12.23
N GLU A 108 -26.32 6.71 -12.81
CA GLU A 108 -26.43 6.54 -14.26
C GLU A 108 -27.34 7.63 -14.84
N LEU A 109 -26.83 8.35 -15.84
CA LEU A 109 -27.67 9.25 -16.63
C LEU A 109 -28.63 8.44 -17.53
N SER A 110 -29.80 9.01 -17.78
CA SER A 110 -30.66 8.53 -18.87
C SER A 110 -30.05 8.83 -20.25
N ASP A 111 -30.58 8.21 -21.29
CA ASP A 111 -30.24 8.52 -22.68
C ASP A 111 -30.53 9.99 -23.03
N GLN A 112 -31.59 10.56 -22.44
CA GLN A 112 -31.93 11.97 -22.59
C GLN A 112 -30.88 12.85 -21.90
N GLY A 113 -30.59 12.59 -20.62
CA GLY A 113 -29.60 13.35 -19.85
C GLY A 113 -28.21 13.31 -20.47
N THR A 114 -27.77 12.15 -20.94
CA THR A 114 -26.49 11.98 -21.62
C THR A 114 -26.43 12.82 -22.90
N ARG A 115 -27.46 12.75 -23.77
CA ARG A 115 -27.49 13.56 -25.00
C ARG A 115 -27.48 15.05 -24.72
N MET A 116 -28.26 15.51 -23.74
CA MET A 116 -28.31 16.93 -23.35
C MET A 116 -26.93 17.42 -22.88
N LEU A 117 -26.28 16.67 -21.99
CA LEU A 117 -24.94 16.99 -21.48
C LEU A 117 -23.87 17.02 -22.58
N LEU A 118 -23.87 16.04 -23.49
CA LEU A 118 -22.89 15.95 -24.57
C LEU A 118 -23.05 17.08 -25.59
N ASN A 119 -24.28 17.52 -25.86
CA ASN A 119 -24.57 18.60 -26.78
C ASN A 119 -24.27 19.98 -26.16
N ASP A 120 -24.71 20.19 -24.93
CA ASP A 120 -24.52 21.43 -24.18
C ASP A 120 -24.36 21.14 -22.68
N PRO A 121 -23.14 21.23 -22.13
CA PRO A 121 -22.89 21.03 -20.70
C PRO A 121 -23.62 22.02 -19.77
N SER A 122 -24.08 23.16 -20.30
CA SER A 122 -24.84 24.18 -19.56
C SER A 122 -26.35 23.92 -19.54
N SER A 123 -26.83 22.93 -20.31
CA SER A 123 -28.24 22.50 -20.29
C SER A 123 -28.69 21.97 -18.94
N ASP A 124 -29.99 21.80 -18.79
CA ASP A 124 -30.67 21.28 -17.61
C ASP A 124 -30.66 19.75 -17.52
N TRP A 125 -29.66 19.08 -18.11
CA TRP A 125 -29.53 17.61 -18.14
C TRP A 125 -29.66 16.92 -16.76
N ARG A 126 -29.37 17.64 -15.67
CA ARG A 126 -29.52 17.18 -14.27
C ARG A 126 -30.97 17.00 -13.82
N HIS A 127 -31.94 17.60 -14.52
CA HIS A 127 -33.37 17.43 -14.24
C HIS A 127 -33.98 16.23 -14.96
N THR A 128 -33.21 15.53 -15.80
CA THR A 128 -33.64 14.26 -16.38
C THR A 128 -33.61 13.15 -15.33
N PRO A 129 -34.43 12.09 -15.47
CA PRO A 129 -34.36 10.94 -14.58
C PRO A 129 -32.95 10.34 -14.58
N MET A 130 -32.44 10.04 -13.39
CA MET A 130 -31.17 9.36 -13.16
C MET A 130 -31.39 8.17 -12.25
N GLN A 131 -30.70 7.07 -12.53
CA GLN A 131 -30.72 5.90 -11.66
C GLN A 131 -29.60 6.02 -10.64
N GLN A 132 -29.96 6.02 -9.35
CA GLN A 132 -29.00 6.10 -8.26
C GLN A 132 -28.73 4.70 -7.69
N TYR A 133 -27.45 4.37 -7.58
CA TYR A 133 -26.96 3.16 -6.93
C TYR A 133 -26.22 3.57 -5.66
N THR A 134 -26.93 3.49 -4.53
CA THR A 134 -26.39 3.73 -3.17
C THR A 134 -26.30 2.47 -2.34
N ARG A 135 -27.13 1.46 -2.63
CA ARG A 135 -27.09 0.16 -1.98
C ARG A 135 -26.00 -0.69 -2.63
N ASN A 136 -25.01 -1.07 -1.82
CA ASN A 136 -23.80 -1.80 -2.18
C ASN A 136 -22.73 -0.88 -2.76
N GLN A 137 -21.82 -0.43 -1.89
CA GLN A 137 -20.67 0.42 -2.19
C GLN A 137 -20.16 0.26 -3.64
N PRO A 138 -20.49 1.20 -4.55
CA PRO A 138 -20.23 0.97 -5.97
C PRO A 138 -18.73 0.91 -6.25
N LEU A 139 -18.32 -0.11 -7.00
CA LEU A 139 -16.94 -0.35 -7.45
C LEU A 139 -16.81 -0.03 -8.96
N GLY A 140 -15.59 0.23 -9.43
CA GLY A 140 -15.31 0.65 -10.81
C GLY A 140 -15.35 2.16 -11.01
N ALA A 141 -15.72 2.62 -12.22
CA ALA A 141 -15.94 4.01 -12.62
C ALA A 141 -14.70 4.93 -12.53
N CYS A 142 -14.21 5.19 -11.33
CA CYS A 142 -12.98 5.94 -11.09
C CYS A 142 -12.34 5.47 -9.79
N MET A 143 -11.04 5.19 -9.81
CA MET A 143 -10.26 4.76 -8.65
C MET A 143 -8.91 5.46 -8.65
N VAL A 144 -8.31 5.61 -7.48
CA VAL A 144 -6.96 6.15 -7.33
C VAL A 144 -6.13 5.19 -6.50
N VAL A 145 -4.94 4.86 -7.01
CA VAL A 145 -4.07 3.82 -6.45
C VAL A 145 -2.61 4.25 -6.52
N ARG A 146 -1.83 3.90 -5.48
CA ARG A 146 -0.38 4.11 -5.44
C ARG A 146 0.34 2.99 -6.20
N ARG A 147 1.51 3.29 -6.78
CA ARG A 147 2.28 2.36 -7.60
C ARG A 147 2.61 1.05 -6.89
N ASP A 148 3.01 1.13 -5.63
CA ASP A 148 3.36 -0.04 -4.82
C ASP A 148 2.17 -0.96 -4.59
N LEU A 149 0.97 -0.43 -4.32
CA LEU A 149 -0.25 -1.22 -4.20
C LEU A 149 -0.63 -1.86 -5.54
N TRP A 150 -0.53 -1.10 -6.64
CA TRP A 150 -0.77 -1.63 -7.98
C TRP A 150 0.15 -2.80 -8.32
N GLU A 151 1.44 -2.70 -8.01
CA GLU A 151 2.42 -3.78 -8.21
C GLU A 151 2.18 -4.94 -7.25
N LEU A 152 1.84 -4.67 -5.97
CA LEU A 152 1.52 -5.67 -4.96
C LEU A 152 0.38 -6.57 -5.38
N VAL A 153 -0.64 -6.04 -6.05
CA VAL A 153 -1.80 -6.83 -6.54
C VAL A 153 -1.67 -7.26 -8.01
N ARG A 154 -0.56 -6.89 -8.67
CA ARG A 154 -0.32 -7.06 -10.12
C ARG A 154 -1.47 -6.49 -10.96
N GLY A 155 -1.91 -5.28 -10.65
CA GLY A 155 -3.00 -4.62 -11.34
C GLY A 155 -4.29 -5.46 -11.37
N TYR A 156 -5.00 -5.40 -12.49
CA TYR A 156 -6.25 -6.12 -12.67
C TYR A 156 -6.02 -7.58 -13.11
N ASP A 157 -6.96 -8.44 -12.74
CA ASP A 157 -6.95 -9.84 -13.13
C ASP A 157 -7.45 -10.03 -14.56
N THR A 158 -6.53 -10.38 -15.46
CA THR A 158 -6.78 -10.50 -16.91
C THR A 158 -7.50 -11.78 -17.30
N ALA A 159 -7.72 -12.71 -16.37
CA ALA A 159 -8.65 -13.82 -16.58
C ALA A 159 -10.12 -13.39 -16.45
N PHE A 160 -10.40 -12.15 -16.01
CA PHE A 160 -11.69 -11.51 -16.27
C PHE A 160 -11.71 -10.99 -17.70
N ILE A 161 -12.53 -11.59 -18.56
CA ILE A 161 -12.62 -11.25 -19.99
C ILE A 161 -13.93 -10.49 -20.24
N GLY A 162 -13.93 -9.51 -21.13
CA GLY A 162 -15.11 -8.67 -21.34
C GLY A 162 -15.21 -7.58 -20.28
N TRP A 163 -16.42 -7.48 -19.72
CA TRP A 163 -16.77 -6.51 -18.67
C TRP A 163 -17.54 -7.22 -17.56
N GLY A 164 -17.28 -6.83 -16.31
CA GLY A 164 -18.06 -7.24 -15.15
C GLY A 164 -17.24 -8.04 -14.14
N HIS A 165 -17.45 -7.72 -12.87
CA HIS A 165 -16.86 -8.35 -11.69
C HIS A 165 -15.36 -8.14 -11.46
N GLU A 166 -14.63 -7.56 -12.42
CA GLU A 166 -13.18 -7.33 -12.31
C GLU A 166 -12.84 -6.27 -11.24
N ASP A 167 -13.65 -5.22 -11.11
CA ASP A 167 -13.44 -4.18 -10.09
C ASP A 167 -13.65 -4.73 -8.67
N GLY A 168 -14.56 -5.70 -8.52
CA GLY A 168 -14.78 -6.41 -7.26
C GLY A 168 -13.56 -7.22 -6.85
N ALA A 169 -12.99 -7.98 -7.78
CA ALA A 169 -11.78 -8.76 -7.53
C ALA A 169 -10.58 -7.86 -7.22
N PHE A 170 -10.41 -6.76 -7.97
CA PHE A 170 -9.33 -5.80 -7.73
C PHE A 170 -9.43 -5.14 -6.35
N ALA A 171 -10.64 -4.72 -5.95
CA ALA A 171 -10.88 -4.15 -4.61
C ALA A 171 -10.55 -5.15 -3.49
N ILE A 172 -11.04 -6.41 -3.61
CA ILE A 172 -10.74 -7.48 -2.65
C ILE A 172 -9.24 -7.74 -2.55
N ALA A 173 -8.55 -7.81 -3.70
CA ALA A 173 -7.10 -8.01 -3.73
C ALA A 173 -6.34 -6.87 -3.06
N CYS A 174 -6.74 -5.62 -3.31
CA CYS A 174 -6.14 -4.44 -2.67
C CYS A 174 -6.27 -4.50 -1.16
N GLU A 175 -7.47 -4.71 -0.61
CA GLU A 175 -7.67 -4.74 0.84
C GLU A 175 -6.97 -5.94 1.48
N THR A 176 -7.15 -7.13 0.90
CA THR A 176 -6.65 -8.38 1.49
C THR A 176 -5.12 -8.42 1.48
N LEU A 177 -4.49 -8.12 0.34
CA LEU A 177 -3.03 -8.24 0.23
C LEU A 177 -2.33 -7.13 1.00
N SER A 178 -2.83 -5.89 0.97
CA SER A 178 -2.18 -4.77 1.68
C SER A 178 -2.53 -4.67 3.16
N SER A 179 -3.61 -5.33 3.59
CA SER A 179 -4.22 -5.15 4.92
C SER A 179 -4.64 -3.69 5.21
N LYS A 180 -4.95 -2.91 4.18
CA LYS A 180 -5.43 -1.52 4.27
C LYS A 180 -6.89 -1.44 3.84
N LEU A 181 -7.67 -0.61 4.52
CA LEU A 181 -9.08 -0.44 4.17
C LEU A 181 -9.26 0.48 2.95
N ILE A 182 -10.28 0.21 2.13
CA ILE A 182 -10.65 1.12 1.04
C ILE A 182 -11.16 2.45 1.62
N HIS A 183 -10.70 3.56 1.04
CA HIS A 183 -11.23 4.89 1.34
C HIS A 183 -12.19 5.38 0.27
N ARG A 184 -13.13 6.24 0.67
CA ARG A 184 -14.05 6.92 -0.23
C ARG A 184 -14.10 8.41 0.06
N VAL A 185 -14.06 9.21 -1.00
CA VAL A 185 -14.29 10.67 -0.92
C VAL A 185 -15.77 10.94 -1.16
N PRO A 186 -16.48 11.65 -0.27
CA PRO A 186 -17.89 11.98 -0.47
C PRO A 186 -18.17 12.68 -1.80
N GLY A 187 -19.22 12.25 -2.48
CA GLY A 187 -19.67 12.84 -3.74
C GLY A 187 -20.15 11.81 -4.76
N LYS A 188 -20.40 12.29 -5.98
CA LYS A 188 -21.02 11.50 -7.05
C LYS A 188 -20.00 11.11 -8.12
N SER A 189 -20.18 9.90 -8.63
CA SER A 189 -19.72 9.47 -9.95
C SER A 189 -20.94 9.39 -10.87
N LEU A 190 -20.83 9.96 -12.07
CA LEU A 190 -21.89 9.95 -13.08
C LEU A 190 -21.46 9.09 -14.26
N HIS A 191 -22.21 8.04 -14.56
CA HIS A 191 -22.04 7.22 -15.76
C HIS A 191 -22.86 7.79 -16.91
N LEU A 192 -22.22 7.96 -18.06
CA LEU A 192 -22.83 8.40 -19.30
C LEU A 192 -23.42 7.20 -20.04
N ARG A 193 -24.72 7.26 -20.33
CA ARG A 193 -25.44 6.18 -21.00
C ARG A 193 -24.84 5.90 -22.37
N HIS A 194 -24.74 4.63 -22.72
CA HIS A 194 -24.23 4.16 -24.01
C HIS A 194 -24.83 2.79 -24.33
N THR A 195 -24.60 2.30 -25.56
CA THR A 195 -24.99 0.95 -25.98
C THR A 195 -24.37 -0.11 -25.06
N PHE A 196 -25.19 -1.00 -24.49
CA PHE A 196 -24.71 -2.07 -23.62
C PHE A 196 -23.76 -3.02 -24.38
N SER A 197 -22.73 -3.50 -23.67
CA SER A 197 -21.92 -4.59 -24.21
C SER A 197 -22.72 -5.89 -24.14
N THR A 198 -22.70 -6.68 -25.22
CA THR A 198 -23.26 -8.05 -25.24
C THR A 198 -22.58 -8.95 -24.21
N SER A 199 -21.31 -8.67 -23.86
CA SER A 199 -20.57 -9.36 -22.81
C SER A 199 -21.09 -9.13 -21.40
N LYS A 200 -21.93 -8.10 -21.16
CA LYS A 200 -22.59 -7.85 -19.86
C LYS A 200 -23.92 -8.60 -19.69
N ASN A 201 -24.36 -9.38 -20.67
CA ASN A 201 -25.57 -10.19 -20.55
C ASN A 201 -25.35 -11.31 -19.51
N PRO A 202 -26.22 -11.47 -18.48
CA PRO A 202 -26.08 -12.54 -17.48
C PRO A 202 -26.06 -13.97 -18.04
N HIS A 203 -26.60 -14.17 -19.25
CA HIS A 203 -26.57 -15.45 -19.97
C HIS A 203 -25.31 -15.65 -20.83
N ASN A 204 -24.44 -14.65 -20.92
CA ASN A 204 -23.16 -14.77 -21.61
C ASN A 204 -22.21 -15.65 -20.78
N ALA A 205 -21.56 -16.63 -21.43
CA ALA A 205 -20.63 -17.55 -20.79
C ALA A 205 -19.44 -16.83 -20.12
N LEU A 206 -18.92 -15.76 -20.73
CA LEU A 206 -17.84 -14.96 -20.16
C LEU A 206 -18.30 -14.23 -18.89
N TYR A 207 -19.51 -13.66 -18.91
CA TYR A 207 -20.08 -13.01 -17.73
C TYR A 207 -20.28 -14.01 -16.58
N ALA A 208 -20.80 -15.20 -16.89
CA ALA A 208 -20.95 -16.28 -15.91
C ALA A 208 -19.60 -16.73 -15.34
N ALA A 209 -18.56 -16.84 -16.18
CA ALA A 209 -17.20 -17.17 -15.76
C ALA A 209 -16.60 -16.09 -14.85
N ASN A 210 -16.74 -14.80 -15.21
CA ASN A 210 -16.31 -13.68 -14.38
C ASN A 210 -17.02 -13.68 -13.01
N LYS A 211 -18.33 -13.95 -13.00
CA LYS A 211 -19.12 -14.07 -11.77
C LYS A 211 -18.64 -15.21 -10.88
N ALA A 212 -18.30 -16.36 -11.47
CA ALA A 212 -17.71 -17.48 -10.73
C ALA A 212 -16.32 -17.12 -10.19
N ARG A 213 -15.49 -16.44 -10.99
CA ARG A 213 -14.14 -16.04 -10.59
C ARG A 213 -14.13 -15.05 -9.43
N VAL A 214 -14.96 -14.00 -9.45
CA VAL A 214 -15.02 -13.06 -8.32
C VAL A 214 -15.54 -13.73 -7.04
N ARG A 215 -16.38 -14.77 -7.16
CA ARG A 215 -16.78 -15.56 -5.99
C ARG A 215 -15.58 -16.23 -5.33
N HIS A 216 -14.62 -16.74 -6.11
CA HIS A 216 -13.39 -17.28 -5.53
C HIS A 216 -12.58 -16.22 -4.78
N TYR A 217 -12.53 -14.97 -5.27
CA TYR A 217 -11.92 -13.87 -4.53
C TYR A 217 -12.62 -13.61 -3.19
N MET A 218 -13.97 -13.51 -3.21
CA MET A 218 -14.77 -13.29 -2.00
C MET A 218 -14.61 -14.44 -1.00
N GLU A 219 -14.61 -15.69 -1.46
CA GLU A 219 -14.43 -16.86 -0.61
C GLU A 219 -13.01 -16.93 -0.04
N ALA A 220 -12.00 -16.64 -0.86
CA ALA A 220 -10.60 -16.63 -0.45
C ALA A 220 -10.33 -15.57 0.62
N SER A 221 -10.87 -14.35 0.48
CA SER A 221 -10.65 -13.27 1.44
C SER A 221 -11.22 -13.55 2.83
N MET A 222 -12.12 -14.53 2.96
CA MET A 222 -12.67 -14.97 4.24
C MET A 222 -11.86 -16.11 4.89
N ARG A 223 -10.80 -16.61 4.27
CA ARG A 223 -9.98 -17.72 4.78
C ARG A 223 -8.76 -17.23 5.54
N PRO A 224 -8.24 -18.00 6.53
CA PRO A 224 -6.98 -17.66 7.21
C PRO A 224 -5.77 -17.55 6.27
N ASN A 225 -5.74 -18.33 5.18
CA ASN A 225 -4.69 -18.28 4.16
C ASN A 225 -5.09 -17.44 2.93
N ALA A 226 -5.87 -16.37 3.13
CA ALA A 226 -6.38 -15.53 2.05
C ALA A 226 -5.29 -15.02 1.09
N ILE A 227 -4.14 -14.60 1.63
CA ILE A 227 -3.01 -14.11 0.81
C ILE A 227 -2.56 -15.17 -0.19
N GLU A 228 -2.33 -16.40 0.24
CA GLU A 228 -1.90 -17.52 -0.59
C GLU A 228 -2.94 -17.81 -1.69
N LEU A 229 -4.22 -17.88 -1.32
CA LEU A 229 -5.31 -18.18 -2.26
C LEU A 229 -5.47 -17.10 -3.33
N LEU A 230 -5.40 -15.82 -2.95
CA LEU A 230 -5.47 -14.71 -3.90
C LEU A 230 -4.24 -14.66 -4.81
N CYS A 231 -3.05 -14.92 -4.27
CA CYS A 231 -1.83 -15.05 -5.05
C CYS A 231 -1.96 -16.13 -6.14
N LYS A 232 -2.48 -17.29 -5.78
CA LYS A 232 -2.73 -18.39 -6.73
C LYS A 232 -3.72 -17.98 -7.82
N LEU A 233 -4.81 -17.32 -7.47
CA LEU A 233 -5.76 -16.79 -8.46
C LEU A 233 -5.07 -15.80 -9.43
N ARG A 234 -4.20 -14.92 -8.93
CA ARG A 234 -3.45 -13.99 -9.79
C ARG A 234 -2.45 -14.73 -10.68
N ASP A 235 -1.74 -15.73 -10.17
CA ASP A 235 -0.78 -16.53 -10.95
C ASP A 235 -1.46 -17.22 -12.15
N ASP A 236 -2.69 -17.72 -11.99
CA ASP A 236 -3.46 -18.33 -13.10
C ASP A 236 -3.68 -17.38 -14.28
N SER A 237 -3.74 -16.06 -14.04
CA SER A 237 -3.95 -15.06 -15.08
C SER A 237 -2.67 -14.54 -15.73
N MET A 238 -1.50 -14.78 -15.13
CA MET A 238 -0.23 -14.23 -15.62
C MET A 238 0.12 -14.68 -17.03
N VAL A 239 -0.34 -15.86 -17.44
CA VAL A 239 -0.13 -16.35 -18.81
C VAL A 239 -0.70 -15.36 -19.84
N ILE A 240 -1.82 -14.69 -19.52
CA ILE A 240 -2.44 -13.68 -20.38
C ILE A 240 -1.60 -12.40 -20.37
N ASP A 241 -1.15 -11.95 -19.20
CA ASP A 241 -0.28 -10.78 -19.05
C ASP A 241 1.02 -10.93 -19.86
N ILE A 242 1.70 -12.07 -19.72
CA ILE A 242 2.96 -12.39 -20.40
C ILE A 242 2.74 -12.44 -21.92
N ALA A 243 1.66 -13.09 -22.38
CA ALA A 243 1.34 -13.16 -23.80
C ALA A 243 1.13 -11.77 -24.44
N HIS A 244 0.77 -10.77 -23.63
CA HIS A 244 0.56 -9.39 -24.07
C HIS A 244 1.68 -8.44 -23.62
N ASN A 245 2.85 -8.96 -23.26
CA ASN A 245 4.04 -8.20 -22.86
C ASN A 245 3.82 -7.25 -21.66
N ILE A 246 2.83 -7.53 -20.80
CA ILE A 246 2.68 -6.83 -19.53
C ILE A 246 3.77 -7.34 -18.59
N LYS A 247 4.54 -6.41 -18.00
CA LYS A 247 5.65 -6.75 -17.13
C LYS A 247 5.33 -6.37 -15.69
N TRP A 248 5.59 -7.31 -14.79
CA TRP A 248 5.49 -7.09 -13.35
C TRP A 248 6.90 -7.11 -12.74
N PRO A 249 7.17 -6.29 -11.72
CA PRO A 249 8.47 -6.31 -11.04
C PRO A 249 8.77 -7.68 -10.39
N ASN A 250 7.72 -8.42 -10.01
CA ASN A 250 7.82 -9.75 -9.42
C ASN A 250 7.07 -10.77 -10.28
N ASN A 251 7.81 -11.66 -10.94
CA ASN A 251 7.28 -12.67 -11.86
C ASN A 251 6.67 -13.91 -11.16
N LYS A 252 6.71 -14.02 -9.84
CA LYS A 252 6.10 -15.10 -9.06
C LYS A 252 5.54 -14.58 -7.74
N TYR A 253 4.32 -14.99 -7.38
CA TYR A 253 3.76 -14.70 -6.06
C TYR A 253 4.15 -15.85 -5.14
N SER A 254 5.29 -15.75 -4.48
CA SER A 254 5.54 -16.55 -3.27
C SER A 254 5.10 -15.77 -2.03
N GLU A 255 4.81 -16.49 -0.95
CA GLU A 255 4.60 -15.90 0.36
C GLU A 255 5.75 -14.96 0.74
N ASP A 256 7.01 -15.39 0.53
CA ASP A 256 8.20 -14.56 0.73
C ASP A 256 8.16 -13.26 -0.10
N SER A 257 7.73 -13.31 -1.36
CA SER A 257 7.66 -12.12 -2.23
C SER A 257 6.59 -11.13 -1.79
N ILE A 258 5.47 -11.62 -1.24
CA ILE A 258 4.43 -10.78 -0.64
C ILE A 258 4.94 -10.18 0.65
N LEU A 259 5.52 -11.01 1.51
CA LEU A 259 6.03 -10.59 2.81
C LEU A 259 7.12 -9.52 2.64
N HIS A 260 8.02 -9.69 1.66
CA HIS A 260 9.00 -8.68 1.28
C HIS A 260 8.36 -7.34 0.92
N GLN A 261 7.30 -7.36 0.10
CA GLN A 261 6.61 -6.14 -0.32
C GLN A 261 5.86 -5.50 0.85
N LEU A 262 5.15 -6.28 1.68
CA LEU A 262 4.45 -5.76 2.86
C LEU A 262 5.40 -5.13 3.86
N ALA A 263 6.53 -5.79 4.12
CA ALA A 263 7.59 -5.28 4.97
C ALA A 263 8.16 -3.96 4.41
N THR A 264 8.44 -3.91 3.11
CA THR A 264 8.94 -2.71 2.44
C THR A 264 7.92 -1.57 2.52
N ILE A 265 6.64 -1.82 2.25
CA ILE A 265 5.57 -0.81 2.28
C ILE A 265 5.36 -0.29 3.72
N LEU A 266 5.38 -1.16 4.74
CA LEU A 266 5.31 -0.73 6.14
C LEU A 266 6.50 0.14 6.54
N LEU A 267 7.71 -0.29 6.16
CA LEU A 267 8.93 0.44 6.43
C LEU A 267 8.91 1.85 5.81
N VAL A 268 8.48 1.96 4.56
CA VAL A 268 8.38 3.23 3.82
C VAL A 268 7.32 4.13 4.41
N ASP A 269 6.12 3.60 4.71
CA ASP A 269 5.04 4.38 5.30
C ASP A 269 5.48 4.95 6.67
N VAL A 270 6.04 4.12 7.56
CA VAL A 270 6.50 4.55 8.89
C VAL A 270 7.65 5.55 8.80
N SER A 271 8.63 5.29 7.92
CA SER A 271 9.74 6.22 7.67
C SER A 271 9.24 7.57 7.15
N SER A 272 8.24 7.58 6.26
CA SER A 272 7.65 8.81 5.73
C SER A 272 6.89 9.62 6.78
N VAL A 273 6.21 8.96 7.72
CA VAL A 273 5.55 9.66 8.84
C VAL A 273 6.60 10.24 9.79
N LEU A 274 7.64 9.47 10.15
CA LEU A 274 8.73 10.00 10.98
C LEU A 274 9.42 11.20 10.32
N ASP A 275 9.70 11.13 9.01
CA ASP A 275 10.24 12.25 8.22
C ASP A 275 9.33 13.48 8.28
N SER A 276 8.01 13.32 8.22
CA SER A 276 7.06 14.45 8.19
C SER A 276 6.99 15.22 9.51
N TYR A 277 7.28 14.54 10.63
CA TYR A 277 7.37 15.14 11.97
C TYR A 277 8.80 15.56 12.35
N GLY A 278 9.78 15.37 11.46
CA GLY A 278 11.19 15.71 11.74
C GLY A 278 11.88 14.75 12.71
N CYS A 279 11.35 13.54 12.89
CA CYS A 279 11.95 12.53 13.77
C CYS A 279 13.17 11.89 13.12
N THR A 280 14.33 12.00 13.76
CA THR A 280 15.54 11.30 13.32
C THR A 280 15.39 9.79 13.53
N HIS A 281 15.50 9.02 12.45
CA HIS A 281 15.35 7.57 12.47
C HIS A 281 16.26 6.88 11.43
N TRP A 282 16.48 5.58 11.60
CA TRP A 282 17.31 4.77 10.68
C TRP A 282 16.93 3.30 10.73
N LEU A 283 17.30 2.54 9.69
CA LEU A 283 17.21 1.08 9.71
C LEU A 283 18.12 0.52 10.81
N ALA A 284 17.58 -0.30 11.70
CA ALA A 284 18.33 -0.89 12.82
C ALA A 284 18.31 -2.43 12.77
N ASP A 285 19.20 -3.03 13.57
CA ASP A 285 19.29 -4.47 13.82
C ASP A 285 19.10 -5.34 12.56
N ASN A 286 18.23 -6.35 12.62
CA ASN A 286 18.03 -7.34 11.56
C ASN A 286 17.52 -6.72 10.26
N THR A 287 16.79 -5.59 10.32
CA THR A 287 16.40 -4.85 9.12
C THR A 287 17.60 -4.24 8.42
N LEU A 288 18.51 -3.61 9.17
CA LEU A 288 19.75 -3.08 8.60
C LEU A 288 20.67 -4.21 8.12
N LEU A 289 20.74 -5.30 8.87
CA LEU A 289 21.55 -6.47 8.56
C LEU A 289 21.18 -7.05 7.18
N ARG A 290 19.88 -7.31 6.95
CA ARG A 290 19.35 -7.79 5.66
C ARG A 290 19.69 -6.83 4.52
N VAL A 291 19.52 -5.53 4.73
CA VAL A 291 19.84 -4.52 3.71
C VAL A 291 21.34 -4.48 3.38
N VAL A 292 22.21 -4.57 4.38
CA VAL A 292 23.67 -4.55 4.16
C VAL A 292 24.16 -5.84 3.51
N ARG A 293 23.57 -7.00 3.87
CA ARG A 293 23.84 -8.31 3.25
C ARG A 293 23.26 -8.46 1.85
N LYS A 294 22.39 -7.51 1.42
CA LYS A 294 21.64 -7.54 0.15
C LYS A 294 20.64 -8.70 0.06
N ASP A 295 20.10 -9.10 1.20
CA ASP A 295 19.00 -10.05 1.29
C ASP A 295 17.67 -9.35 0.96
N ASP A 296 16.61 -10.13 0.74
CA ASP A 296 15.25 -9.59 0.71
C ASP A 296 14.79 -9.13 2.11
N LEU A 297 13.56 -8.61 2.20
CA LEU A 297 12.85 -8.32 3.45
C LEU A 297 11.68 -9.28 3.68
N ALA A 298 11.77 -10.54 3.24
CA ALA A 298 10.80 -11.56 3.59
C ALA A 298 10.95 -11.91 5.08
N THR A 299 10.38 -11.06 5.93
CA THR A 299 10.41 -11.18 7.39
C THR A 299 9.15 -10.58 8.00
N HIS A 300 8.71 -11.18 9.11
CA HIS A 300 7.59 -10.67 9.90
C HIS A 300 8.01 -9.58 10.88
N GLU A 301 9.31 -9.34 11.08
CA GLU A 301 9.80 -8.40 12.08
C GLU A 301 10.78 -7.40 11.47
N LEU A 302 10.46 -6.12 11.67
CA LEU A 302 11.25 -4.98 11.26
C LEU A 302 11.70 -4.16 12.48
N PHE A 303 12.83 -3.47 12.33
CA PHE A 303 13.46 -2.69 13.38
C PHE A 303 13.91 -1.34 12.84
N LEU A 304 13.42 -0.29 13.50
CA LEU A 304 13.87 1.08 13.30
C LEU A 304 14.50 1.61 14.58
N GLY A 305 15.65 2.27 14.45
CA GLY A 305 16.17 3.12 15.51
C GLY A 305 15.54 4.50 15.41
N VAL A 306 15.12 5.05 16.54
CA VAL A 306 14.53 6.39 16.64
C VAL A 306 15.26 7.20 17.69
N TRP A 307 15.57 8.45 17.36
CA TRP A 307 16.16 9.39 18.30
C TRP A 307 15.08 9.92 19.25
N ALA A 308 15.18 9.61 20.55
CA ALA A 308 14.11 9.93 21.49
C ALA A 308 13.86 11.44 21.63
N ALA A 309 14.92 12.26 21.54
CA ALA A 309 14.81 13.71 21.68
C ALA A 309 14.06 14.38 20.52
N ASP A 310 14.01 13.75 19.34
CA ASP A 310 13.33 14.29 18.16
C ASP A 310 11.94 13.68 17.96
N PHE A 311 11.53 12.72 18.82
CA PHE A 311 10.30 11.99 18.60
C PHE A 311 9.07 12.84 18.94
N ASN A 312 8.13 12.86 18.00
CA ASN A 312 6.84 13.50 18.19
C ASN A 312 5.74 12.44 18.39
N PRO A 313 5.05 12.40 19.53
CA PRO A 313 3.97 11.43 19.78
C PRO A 313 2.85 11.42 18.74
N LYS A 314 2.61 12.54 18.02
CA LYS A 314 1.63 12.59 16.92
C LYS A 314 1.95 11.67 15.75
N VAL A 315 3.18 11.18 15.64
CA VAL A 315 3.55 10.10 14.73
C VAL A 315 2.64 8.89 14.94
N ILE A 316 2.34 8.53 16.21
CA ILE A 316 1.50 7.39 16.53
C ILE A 316 0.05 7.62 16.09
N ASP A 317 -0.47 8.84 16.28
CA ASP A 317 -1.80 9.21 15.81
C ASP A 317 -1.95 8.96 14.30
N ASP A 318 -1.01 9.46 13.49
CA ASP A 318 -1.07 9.29 12.03
C ASP A 318 -0.87 7.84 11.63
N LEU A 319 0.03 7.09 12.29
CA LEU A 319 0.22 5.67 12.00
C LEU A 319 -1.04 4.85 12.28
N GLN A 320 -1.78 5.14 13.36
CA GLN A 320 -3.03 4.44 13.67
C GLN A 320 -4.20 4.90 12.79
N LYS A 321 -4.37 6.21 12.57
CA LYS A 321 -5.55 6.78 11.92
C LYS A 321 -5.46 6.83 10.38
N ILE A 322 -4.25 6.91 9.84
CA ILE A 322 -3.99 7.11 8.40
C ILE A 322 -3.37 5.87 7.77
N HIS A 323 -2.52 5.13 8.52
CA HIS A 323 -1.76 4.00 7.97
C HIS A 323 -2.21 2.63 8.48
N ASP A 324 -3.32 2.56 9.23
CA ASP A 324 -3.94 1.35 9.78
C ASP A 324 -2.99 0.49 10.64
N CYS A 325 -1.99 1.12 11.28
CA CYS A 325 -1.11 0.42 12.21
C CYS A 325 -1.77 0.24 13.57
N LYS A 326 -1.51 -0.90 14.23
CA LYS A 326 -1.93 -1.16 15.60
C LYS A 326 -0.73 -1.21 16.52
N ILE A 327 -0.82 -0.63 17.70
CA ILE A 327 0.18 -0.85 18.75
C ILE A 327 -0.13 -2.21 19.37
N ILE A 328 0.84 -3.11 19.35
CA ILE A 328 0.70 -4.44 19.96
C ILE A 328 1.54 -4.60 21.23
N SER A 329 2.54 -3.74 21.42
CA SER A 329 3.36 -3.75 22.63
C SER A 329 4.00 -2.38 22.87
N LEU A 330 4.03 -1.99 24.14
CA LEU A 330 4.78 -0.85 24.65
C LEU A 330 5.72 -1.37 25.73
N LEU A 331 7.00 -1.02 25.65
CA LEU A 331 8.01 -1.47 26.60
C LEU A 331 8.82 -0.27 27.10
N GLY A 332 9.17 -0.28 28.38
CA GLY A 332 9.96 0.77 29.02
C GLY A 332 9.23 2.12 29.11
N THR A 333 9.98 3.19 29.34
CA THR A 333 9.43 4.53 29.57
C THR A 333 10.05 5.59 28.65
N PRO A 334 9.31 6.69 28.34
CA PRO A 334 9.80 7.74 27.46
C PRO A 334 11.02 8.51 27.97
N GLY A 335 11.40 8.35 29.23
CA GLY A 335 12.59 8.98 29.82
C GLY A 335 13.77 8.03 29.96
N ASN A 336 13.58 6.72 29.74
CA ASN A 336 14.50 5.71 30.23
C ASN A 336 14.56 4.44 29.38
N GLY A 337 14.55 4.59 28.05
CA GLY A 337 14.50 3.46 27.11
C GLY A 337 13.06 3.04 26.84
N MET A 338 12.63 3.15 25.58
CA MET A 338 11.26 2.84 25.14
C MET A 338 11.32 2.00 23.87
N VAL A 339 10.38 1.07 23.70
CA VAL A 339 10.11 0.39 22.43
C VAL A 339 8.61 0.47 22.15
N ILE A 340 8.28 0.82 20.91
CA ILE A 340 6.91 0.78 20.40
C ILE A 340 6.86 -0.27 19.30
N VAL A 341 6.05 -1.31 19.49
CA VAL A 341 5.85 -2.35 18.48
C VAL A 341 4.52 -2.12 17.77
N LEU A 342 4.61 -1.85 16.48
CA LEU A 342 3.49 -1.66 15.58
C LEU A 342 3.23 -2.92 14.77
N GLN A 343 1.98 -3.20 14.47
CA GLN A 343 1.55 -4.26 13.58
C GLN A 343 0.74 -3.68 12.42
N ARG A 344 0.98 -4.17 11.21
CA ARG A 344 0.06 -4.07 10.08
C ARG A 344 0.02 -5.37 9.31
N GLY A 345 -1.16 -5.99 9.23
CA GLY A 345 -1.30 -7.33 8.69
C GLY A 345 -0.43 -8.32 9.48
N SER A 346 0.37 -9.10 8.75
CA SER A 346 1.30 -10.08 9.32
C SER A 346 2.68 -9.52 9.68
N VAL A 347 2.95 -8.23 9.47
CA VAL A 347 4.27 -7.62 9.72
C VAL A 347 4.27 -6.77 10.98
N LEU A 348 5.28 -6.96 11.81
CA LEU A 348 5.60 -6.19 13.00
C LEU A 348 6.76 -5.23 12.70
N LEU A 349 6.69 -4.02 13.26
CA LEU A 349 7.78 -3.05 13.24
C LEU A 349 8.02 -2.52 14.64
N SER A 350 9.23 -2.76 15.15
CA SER A 350 9.71 -2.28 16.43
C SER A 350 10.49 -0.97 16.24
N MET A 351 9.98 0.10 16.83
CA MET A 351 10.71 1.36 16.97
C MET A 351 11.48 1.35 18.30
N ILE A 352 12.80 1.30 18.21
CA ILE A 352 13.72 1.25 19.34
C ILE A 352 14.25 2.65 19.61
N PHE A 353 13.98 3.17 20.80
CA PHE A 353 14.33 4.54 21.15
C PHE A 353 15.71 4.62 21.81
N TYR A 354 16.54 5.53 21.30
CA TYR A 354 17.89 5.78 21.76
C TYR A 354 17.96 7.08 22.58
N TYR A 355 18.61 7.02 23.74
CA TYR A 355 18.77 8.12 24.70
C TYR A 355 20.23 8.36 25.03
N PRO A 356 20.73 9.61 25.16
CA PRO A 356 22.13 9.85 25.53
C PRO A 356 22.46 9.18 26.88
N TYR A 357 23.61 8.50 26.96
CA TYR A 357 24.03 7.81 28.18
C TYR A 357 25.48 8.16 28.55
N LYS A 358 25.66 8.94 29.62
CA LYS A 358 26.95 9.34 30.27
C LYS A 358 28.02 10.03 29.39
N SER A 359 28.03 9.82 28.07
CA SER A 359 28.93 10.42 27.08
C SER A 359 28.16 10.69 25.78
N SER A 360 28.70 11.55 24.90
CA SER A 360 28.12 11.83 23.56
C SER A 360 28.18 10.66 22.58
N THR A 361 28.75 9.52 22.99
CA THR A 361 29.05 8.38 22.10
C THR A 361 28.35 7.09 22.47
N THR A 362 27.67 7.06 23.63
CA THR A 362 26.98 5.89 24.19
C THR A 362 25.55 6.23 24.52
N TYR A 363 24.63 5.31 24.26
CA TYR A 363 23.19 5.55 24.30
C TYR A 363 22.46 4.36 24.93
N SER A 364 21.42 4.62 25.72
CA SER A 364 20.60 3.54 26.26
C SER A 364 19.43 3.22 25.33
N CYS A 365 19.17 1.93 25.14
CA CYS A 365 17.98 1.41 24.46
C CYS A 365 17.50 0.15 25.18
N LEU A 366 16.20 -0.12 25.13
CA LEU A 366 15.59 -1.29 25.76
C LEU A 366 15.48 -2.44 24.75
N TYR A 367 15.84 -3.65 25.15
CA TYR A 367 15.49 -4.88 24.40
C TYR A 367 14.79 -5.84 25.34
N THR A 368 13.90 -6.66 24.78
CA THR A 368 13.23 -7.74 25.48
C THR A 368 13.94 -9.06 25.22
N LEU A 369 14.29 -9.76 26.30
CA LEU A 369 14.71 -11.14 26.28
C LEU A 369 13.52 -12.02 26.66
N VAL A 370 13.36 -13.12 25.93
CA VAL A 370 12.50 -14.24 26.31
C VAL A 370 13.44 -15.39 26.62
N ASP A 371 13.61 -15.72 27.90
CA ASP A 371 14.54 -16.78 28.32
C ASP A 371 14.06 -18.16 27.85
N SER A 372 12.75 -18.38 27.73
CA SER A 372 12.13 -19.61 27.21
C SER A 372 10.65 -19.41 26.82
N PRO A 373 10.08 -20.22 25.91
CA PRO A 373 8.64 -20.22 25.64
C PRO A 373 7.84 -20.43 26.94
N GLY A 374 6.96 -19.48 27.30
CA GLY A 374 6.14 -19.55 28.52
C GLY A 374 6.71 -18.85 29.75
N THR A 375 7.84 -18.14 29.63
CA THR A 375 8.39 -17.28 30.71
C THR A 375 7.99 -15.82 30.55
N THR A 376 7.96 -15.08 31.67
CA THR A 376 7.72 -13.63 31.68
C THR A 376 8.79 -12.92 30.84
N LEU A 377 8.37 -12.08 29.89
CA LEU A 377 9.28 -11.19 29.16
C LEU A 377 10.14 -10.41 30.18
N GLN A 378 11.46 -10.45 30.05
CA GLN A 378 12.33 -9.52 30.76
C GLN A 378 12.74 -8.43 29.78
N ALA A 379 12.39 -7.18 30.09
CA ALA A 379 12.89 -6.02 29.36
C ALA A 379 14.15 -5.52 30.08
N THR A 380 15.27 -5.48 29.37
CA THR A 380 16.57 -5.09 29.92
C THR A 380 17.09 -3.87 29.17
N ARG A 381 17.63 -2.90 29.91
CA ARG A 381 18.24 -1.70 29.33
C ARG A 381 19.69 -1.95 28.96
N TYR A 382 20.05 -1.60 27.73
CA TYR A 382 21.39 -1.79 27.20
C TYR A 382 22.06 -0.49 26.81
N ILE A 383 23.38 -0.42 26.97
CA ILE A 383 24.22 0.69 26.54
C ILE A 383 24.84 0.33 25.19
N ARG A 384 24.58 1.14 24.16
CA ARG A 384 25.07 0.95 22.80
C ARG A 384 25.92 2.11 22.31
N PRO A 385 26.88 1.87 21.40
CA PRO A 385 27.46 2.93 20.60
C PRO A 385 26.39 3.60 19.74
N ALA A 386 26.45 4.93 19.69
CA ALA A 386 25.57 5.75 18.89
C ALA A 386 25.68 5.50 17.38
N PRO A 387 24.59 5.68 16.62
CA PRO A 387 24.73 6.12 15.23
C PRO A 387 25.37 7.51 15.13
N SER A 388 25.39 8.36 16.17
CA SER A 388 26.13 9.64 16.10
C SER A 388 27.65 9.48 15.87
N GLN A 389 28.22 8.29 16.16
CA GLN A 389 29.59 7.94 15.72
C GLN A 389 29.70 7.72 14.19
N ALA A 390 28.58 7.62 13.47
CA ALA A 390 28.50 7.42 12.02
C ALA A 390 27.30 8.21 11.43
N PRO A 391 27.50 9.40 10.86
CA PRO A 391 26.40 10.28 10.42
C PRO A 391 25.36 9.52 9.58
N LEU A 392 24.07 9.84 9.72
CA LEU A 392 23.05 9.18 8.89
C LEU A 392 23.19 9.60 7.42
N ILE A 393 22.86 8.67 6.52
CA ILE A 393 22.80 8.92 5.07
C ILE A 393 21.51 8.34 4.51
N ARG A 394 21.00 8.98 3.46
CA ARG A 394 19.83 8.49 2.73
C ARG A 394 20.29 7.68 1.52
N LYS A 395 19.92 6.41 1.46
CA LYS A 395 20.27 5.50 0.33
C LYS A 395 19.00 4.92 -0.29
N THR A 396 19.08 4.56 -1.58
CA THR A 396 18.02 3.78 -2.22
C THR A 396 18.15 2.33 -1.76
N VAL A 397 17.10 1.80 -1.16
CA VAL A 397 16.97 0.44 -0.63
C VAL A 397 15.63 -0.09 -1.12
N PHE A 398 15.64 -1.21 -1.85
CA PHE A 398 14.44 -1.78 -2.51
C PHE A 398 13.61 -0.74 -3.31
N GLY A 399 14.29 0.19 -4.00
CA GLY A 399 13.62 1.25 -4.76
C GLY A 399 13.24 2.50 -3.96
N HIS A 400 13.35 2.50 -2.63
CA HIS A 400 12.92 3.60 -1.76
C HIS A 400 14.08 4.29 -1.04
N LYS A 401 13.94 5.59 -0.74
CA LYS A 401 14.97 6.39 -0.07
C LYS A 401 14.85 6.31 1.45
N LEU A 402 15.62 5.44 2.09
CA LEU A 402 15.61 5.20 3.53
C LEU A 402 16.89 5.71 4.21
N TRP A 403 16.82 5.97 5.52
CA TRP A 403 17.94 6.41 6.35
C TRP A 403 18.72 5.23 6.93
N LEU A 404 20.04 5.27 6.78
CA LEU A 404 20.97 4.26 7.33
C LEU A 404 22.15 4.96 8.02
N PRO A 405 22.82 4.31 8.99
CA PRO A 405 24.11 4.78 9.48
C PRO A 405 25.15 4.80 8.34
N ARG A 406 25.94 5.88 8.17
CA ARG A 406 26.92 6.00 7.07
C ARG A 406 27.90 4.83 6.99
N ASN A 407 28.36 4.37 8.14
CA ASN A 407 29.25 3.21 8.28
C ASN A 407 28.46 2.00 8.78
N SER A 408 27.45 1.57 8.01
CA SER A 408 26.51 0.52 8.43
C SER A 408 27.22 -0.77 8.87
N SER A 409 28.28 -1.19 8.17
CA SER A 409 29.09 -2.37 8.56
C SER A 409 29.79 -2.21 9.91
N LYS A 410 30.36 -1.03 10.20
CA LYS A 410 31.00 -0.76 11.50
C LYS A 410 29.95 -0.74 12.62
N TYR A 411 28.79 -0.14 12.35
CA TYR A 411 27.66 -0.12 13.27
C TYR A 411 27.16 -1.55 13.55
N LEU A 412 26.89 -2.36 12.53
CA LEU A 412 26.49 -3.77 12.67
C LEU A 412 27.55 -4.60 13.41
N LYS A 413 28.84 -4.44 13.09
CA LYS A 413 29.93 -5.11 13.81
C LYS A 413 29.96 -4.76 15.31
N SER A 414 29.57 -3.54 15.68
CA SER A 414 29.48 -3.14 17.09
C SER A 414 28.30 -3.78 17.83
N ILE A 415 27.28 -4.21 17.08
CA ILE A 415 26.08 -4.86 17.60
C ILE A 415 26.28 -6.38 17.63
N TYR A 416 26.70 -6.99 16.53
CA TYR A 416 26.75 -8.45 16.35
C TYR A 416 28.16 -9.05 16.43
N GLY A 417 29.19 -8.25 16.71
CA GLY A 417 30.59 -8.69 16.77
C GLY A 417 31.22 -8.99 15.42
N THR A 418 32.34 -9.71 15.43
CA THR A 418 33.16 -9.95 14.22
C THR A 418 32.49 -10.83 13.18
N ASN A 419 31.54 -11.69 13.58
CA ASN A 419 30.89 -12.65 12.70
C ASN A 419 29.57 -12.11 12.10
N TRP A 420 29.32 -10.80 12.19
CA TRP A 420 28.11 -10.15 11.70
C TRP A 420 27.87 -10.33 10.19
N GLU A 421 28.85 -10.78 9.40
CA GLU A 421 28.69 -11.07 7.97
C GLU A 421 28.16 -12.49 7.71
N THR A 422 28.29 -13.40 8.66
CA THR A 422 27.86 -14.79 8.52
C THR A 422 26.36 -14.90 8.74
N VAL A 423 25.63 -15.42 7.75
CA VAL A 423 24.20 -15.71 7.89
C VAL A 423 24.04 -17.00 8.69
N ASP A 424 23.40 -16.94 9.87
CA ASP A 424 22.94 -18.16 10.54
C ASP A 424 21.82 -18.79 9.72
N THR A 425 22.02 -20.02 9.23
CA THR A 425 21.08 -20.73 8.37
C THR A 425 19.90 -21.33 9.13
N ASP A 426 19.95 -21.35 10.46
CA ASP A 426 18.88 -21.88 11.31
C ASP A 426 17.79 -20.82 11.55
N ARG A 427 16.80 -20.78 10.65
CA ARG A 427 15.64 -19.86 10.71
C ARG A 427 14.74 -20.05 11.95
N THR A 428 14.93 -21.12 12.75
CA THR A 428 14.12 -21.39 13.95
C THR A 428 14.70 -20.78 15.22
N LYS A 429 15.98 -20.38 15.18
CA LYS A 429 16.57 -19.51 16.19
C LYS A 429 16.27 -18.09 15.76
N LEU A 430 15.70 -17.27 16.64
CA LEU A 430 15.70 -15.82 16.45
C LEU A 430 17.14 -15.40 16.09
N SER A 431 17.30 -15.02 14.84
CA SER A 431 18.55 -14.79 14.11
C SER A 431 19.45 -13.80 14.84
N ASP A 432 20.76 -14.08 14.86
CA ASP A 432 21.84 -13.16 15.19
C ASP A 432 21.48 -12.22 16.35
N TRP A 433 21.52 -12.69 17.60
CA TRP A 433 21.30 -11.78 18.74
C TRP A 433 22.48 -10.81 18.86
N PRO A 434 22.25 -9.52 19.12
CA PRO A 434 23.32 -8.59 19.46
C PRO A 434 24.21 -9.15 20.58
N ASN A 435 25.53 -8.93 20.51
CA ASN A 435 26.48 -9.24 21.57
C ASN A 435 26.24 -8.31 22.77
N ILE A 436 25.31 -8.72 23.60
CA ILE A 436 24.75 -7.97 24.71
C ILE A 436 25.64 -8.09 25.96
N LYS A 437 25.84 -6.98 26.69
CA LYS A 437 26.40 -6.96 28.05
C LYS A 437 25.40 -6.30 29.02
N GLU A 438 25.38 -6.79 30.25
CA GLU A 438 24.50 -6.51 31.41
C GLU A 438 23.69 -5.19 31.40
N GLY A 439 22.48 -5.26 31.96
CA GLY A 439 21.55 -4.13 32.07
C GLY A 439 20.55 -4.27 33.22
N ASP A 440 19.88 -3.16 33.56
CA ASP A 440 18.81 -3.13 34.57
C ASP A 440 17.51 -3.73 34.01
N THR A 441 16.80 -4.51 34.83
CA THR A 441 15.47 -5.04 34.53
C THR A 441 14.37 -3.99 34.71
N CYS A 442 13.41 -3.96 33.80
CA CYS A 442 12.25 -3.05 33.80
C CYS A 442 10.96 -3.74 34.32
N ASP A 443 10.08 -2.96 34.95
CA ASP A 443 8.71 -3.38 35.28
C ASP A 443 7.80 -3.13 34.06
N ILE A 444 7.58 -4.17 33.26
CA ILE A 444 6.89 -4.08 31.97
C ILE A 444 5.51 -3.45 32.09
N ALA A 445 4.74 -3.79 33.13
CA ALA A 445 3.35 -3.34 33.25
C ALA A 445 3.27 -1.85 33.62
N ALA A 446 4.04 -1.43 34.63
CA ALA A 446 4.08 -0.03 35.06
C ALA A 446 4.69 0.88 33.99
N ASP A 447 5.72 0.39 33.31
CA ASP A 447 6.40 1.13 32.24
C ASP A 447 5.51 1.30 31.01
N ALA A 448 4.78 0.26 30.59
CA ALA A 448 3.83 0.32 29.48
C ALA A 448 2.74 1.37 29.72
N GLN A 449 2.21 1.47 30.95
CA GLN A 449 1.21 2.47 31.30
C GLN A 449 1.76 3.90 31.21
N THR A 450 3.00 4.11 31.65
CA THR A 450 3.69 5.41 31.54
C THR A 450 3.87 5.81 30.07
N THR A 451 4.29 4.86 29.23
CA THR A 451 4.45 5.10 27.78
C THR A 451 3.11 5.37 27.10
N ALA A 452 2.05 4.63 27.44
CA ALA A 452 0.72 4.85 26.88
C ALA A 452 0.20 6.26 27.18
N GLN A 453 0.38 6.75 28.41
CA GLN A 453 0.03 8.12 28.80
C GLN A 453 0.80 9.17 27.99
N TYR A 454 2.11 8.98 27.79
CA TYR A 454 2.92 9.88 26.97
C TYR A 454 2.47 9.93 25.52
N LEU A 455 2.05 8.79 24.97
CA LEU A 455 1.56 8.68 23.59
C LEU A 455 0.10 9.14 23.43
N GLY A 456 -0.64 9.35 24.53
CA GLY A 456 -2.07 9.67 24.49
C GLY A 456 -2.93 8.51 24.00
N VAL A 457 -2.50 7.27 24.21
CA VAL A 457 -3.19 6.04 23.78
C VAL A 457 -3.54 5.15 24.98
N PRO A 458 -4.52 4.23 24.85
CA PRO A 458 -4.73 3.20 25.85
C PRO A 458 -3.50 2.28 25.97
N ALA A 459 -3.18 1.82 27.18
CA ALA A 459 -2.18 0.76 27.35
C ALA A 459 -2.70 -0.53 26.69
N PRO A 460 -1.90 -1.20 25.83
CA PRO A 460 -2.30 -2.41 25.11
C PRO A 460 -2.46 -3.64 26.02
#